data_AF-A0A7W5DYP6-F1
#
_entry.id   AF-A0A7W5DYP6-F1
#
_cell.length_a   1.000
_cell.length_b   1.000
_cell.length_c   1.000
_cell.angle_alpha   90.00
_cell.angle_beta   90.00
_cell.angle_gamma   90.00
#
_symmetry.space_group_name_H-M   'P 1'
#
loop_
_entity.id
_entity.type
_entity.pdbx_description
1 polymer ?
#
loop_
_entity_poly.entity_id
_entity_poly.type
_entity_poly.pdbx_seq_one_letter_code
_entity_poly.pdbx_strand_id
1 'polypeptide(L)'
;MTNVTIKVLHGSDRGKVFEDINTPLTIGREEGNDIQLNDERVSRCHLKIQRDNDRLVLTDLDSTNGTKVNGAECQLKILRHGDLIAVGRSLLLLGSEEQIAERLRLMGGGSGSQSRDIKSSDESIAVELHQEPESPLPVEALQVDELPAIPDSLTPGQKAQLCEILDYLQNRLERLIETAETDESTEQVLLKQSAWQRLLDVQSRLATLNRSITDPQWP
;
A
#
# COMPACT_ATOMS: atom_id res chain seq x y z
N MET A 1 -12.35 9.94 -22.03
CA MET A 1 -11.99 8.61 -21.50
C MET A 1 -10.54 8.72 -21.08
N THR A 2 -10.21 8.34 -19.85
CA THR A 2 -8.84 8.45 -19.37
C THR A 2 -8.16 7.13 -19.58
N ASN A 3 -7.07 7.20 -20.32
CA ASN A 3 -6.20 6.09 -20.61
C ASN A 3 -5.22 5.90 -19.46
N VAL A 4 -4.99 4.65 -19.08
CA VAL A 4 -4.06 4.29 -18.02
C VAL A 4 -3.05 3.31 -18.57
N THR A 5 -1.77 3.52 -18.27
CA THR A 5 -0.72 2.55 -18.58
C THR A 5 -0.30 1.83 -17.31
N ILE A 6 -0.27 0.50 -17.38
CA ILE A 6 0.14 -0.38 -16.28
C ILE A 6 1.28 -1.26 -16.75
N LYS A 7 2.39 -1.24 -16.01
CA LYS A 7 3.56 -2.10 -16.28
C LYS A 7 3.72 -3.14 -15.19
N VAL A 8 3.93 -4.40 -15.59
CA VAL A 8 4.22 -5.49 -14.66
C VAL A 8 5.72 -5.51 -14.36
N LEU A 9 6.10 -5.19 -13.12
CA LEU A 9 7.49 -5.18 -12.66
C LEU A 9 7.96 -6.55 -12.14
N HIS A 10 7.07 -7.31 -11.50
CA HIS A 10 7.35 -8.65 -10.97
C HIS A 10 6.13 -9.56 -11.16
N GLY A 11 6.34 -10.88 -11.14
CA GLY A 11 5.31 -11.90 -11.36
C GLY A 11 5.54 -12.74 -12.62
N SER A 12 4.64 -13.67 -12.91
CA SER A 12 4.68 -14.52 -14.11
C SER A 12 4.65 -13.69 -15.41
N ASP A 13 3.99 -12.55 -15.36
CA ASP A 13 3.80 -11.64 -16.49
C ASP A 13 4.81 -10.48 -16.51
N ARG A 14 5.95 -10.63 -15.82
CA ARG A 14 6.98 -9.58 -15.72
C ARG A 14 7.38 -9.04 -17.10
N GLY A 15 7.37 -7.71 -17.22
CA GLY A 15 7.75 -6.99 -18.43
C GLY A 15 6.59 -6.69 -19.37
N LYS A 16 5.40 -7.28 -19.16
CA LYS A 16 4.20 -6.87 -19.89
C LYS A 16 3.83 -5.42 -19.55
N VAL A 17 3.45 -4.68 -20.59
CA VAL A 17 2.93 -3.32 -20.47
C VAL A 17 1.56 -3.32 -21.11
N PHE A 18 0.57 -2.83 -20.37
CA PHE A 18 -0.78 -2.62 -20.85
C PHE A 18 -0.97 -1.13 -21.02
N GLU A 19 -0.89 -0.67 -22.26
CA GLU A 19 -0.91 0.75 -22.63
C GLU A 19 -2.34 1.18 -22.95
N ASP A 20 -2.62 2.44 -22.65
CA ASP A 20 -3.85 3.13 -23.05
C ASP A 20 -5.18 2.42 -22.72
N ILE A 21 -5.24 1.72 -21.58
CA ILE A 21 -6.47 1.03 -21.18
C ILE A 21 -7.50 2.05 -20.69
N ASN A 22 -8.72 1.91 -21.18
CA ASN A 22 -9.86 2.72 -20.75
C ASN A 22 -10.36 2.30 -19.37
N THR A 23 -10.70 3.28 -18.52
CA THR A 23 -11.43 3.01 -17.26
C THR A 23 -12.96 3.05 -17.48
N PRO A 24 -13.76 2.24 -16.75
CA PRO A 24 -13.34 1.30 -15.71
C PRO A 24 -12.67 0.07 -16.31
N LEU A 25 -11.64 -0.44 -15.62
CA LEU A 25 -10.95 -1.68 -15.98
C LEU A 25 -10.91 -2.65 -14.80
N THR A 26 -10.86 -3.94 -15.09
CA THR A 26 -10.70 -5.00 -14.10
C THR A 26 -9.35 -5.70 -14.25
N ILE A 27 -8.81 -6.15 -13.10
CA ILE A 27 -7.59 -6.94 -13.03
C ILE A 27 -7.89 -8.23 -12.28
N GLY A 28 -7.48 -9.36 -12.85
CA GLY A 28 -7.70 -10.67 -12.25
C GLY A 28 -7.06 -11.80 -13.05
N ARG A 29 -7.22 -13.04 -12.57
CA ARG A 29 -6.67 -14.23 -13.25
C ARG A 29 -7.53 -14.72 -14.42
N GLU A 30 -8.82 -14.41 -14.40
CA GLU A 30 -9.75 -14.87 -15.43
C GLU A 30 -9.55 -14.09 -16.74
N GLU A 31 -9.69 -14.77 -17.88
CA GLU A 31 -9.54 -14.17 -19.22
C GLU A 31 -10.54 -13.03 -19.49
N GLY A 32 -11.64 -12.97 -18.74
CA GLY A 32 -12.64 -11.91 -18.87
C GLY A 32 -12.25 -10.56 -18.27
N ASN A 33 -11.07 -10.42 -17.66
CA ASN A 33 -10.58 -9.14 -17.15
C ASN A 33 -9.81 -8.37 -18.23
N ASP A 34 -9.87 -7.04 -18.16
CA ASP A 34 -9.08 -6.17 -19.07
C ASP A 34 -7.57 -6.40 -18.93
N ILE A 35 -7.12 -6.66 -17.68
CA ILE A 35 -5.77 -7.12 -17.40
C ILE A 35 -5.85 -8.51 -16.78
N GLN A 36 -5.50 -9.51 -17.59
CA GLN A 36 -5.31 -10.87 -17.12
C GLN A 36 -3.90 -11.08 -16.54
N LEU A 37 -3.83 -11.58 -15.30
CA LEU A 37 -2.60 -11.99 -14.64
C LEU A 37 -2.54 -13.51 -14.47
N ASN A 38 -1.46 -14.14 -14.93
CA ASN A 38 -1.23 -15.58 -14.85
C ASN A 38 -0.60 -15.95 -13.50
N ASP A 39 -1.36 -15.75 -12.43
CA ASP A 39 -0.92 -16.04 -11.06
C ASP A 39 -2.06 -16.64 -10.24
N GLU A 40 -1.88 -17.88 -9.77
CA GLU A 40 -2.86 -18.62 -8.98
C GLU A 40 -3.24 -17.93 -7.67
N ARG A 41 -2.39 -17.04 -7.14
CA ARG A 41 -2.69 -16.24 -5.94
C ARG A 41 -3.58 -15.04 -6.24
N VAL A 42 -3.84 -14.75 -7.52
CA VAL A 42 -4.76 -13.69 -7.94
C VAL A 42 -6.15 -14.30 -8.11
N SER A 43 -7.13 -13.71 -7.42
CA SER A 43 -8.55 -14.00 -7.61
C SER A 43 -8.99 -13.86 -9.07
N ARG A 44 -10.09 -14.55 -9.43
CA ARG A 44 -10.64 -14.53 -10.79
C ARG A 44 -10.94 -13.12 -11.26
N CYS A 45 -11.71 -12.36 -10.48
CA CYS A 45 -11.81 -10.91 -10.55
C CYS A 45 -11.24 -10.38 -9.23
N HIS A 46 -10.08 -9.73 -9.26
CA HIS A 46 -9.36 -9.38 -8.03
C HIS A 46 -9.64 -7.94 -7.60
N LEU A 47 -9.55 -7.02 -8.55
CA LEU A 47 -9.74 -5.60 -8.29
C LEU A 47 -10.28 -4.89 -9.52
N LYS A 48 -10.83 -3.71 -9.30
CA LYS A 48 -11.32 -2.79 -10.32
C LYS A 48 -10.65 -1.44 -10.15
N ILE A 49 -10.29 -0.79 -11.26
CA ILE A 49 -9.85 0.59 -11.27
C ILE A 49 -10.87 1.40 -12.07
N GLN A 50 -11.41 2.45 -11.47
CA GLN A 50 -12.39 3.34 -12.11
C GLN A 50 -12.03 4.81 -11.89
N ARG A 51 -12.50 5.68 -12.79
CA ARG A 51 -12.35 7.12 -12.61
C ARG A 51 -13.54 7.68 -11.84
N ASP A 52 -13.26 8.43 -10.78
CA ASP A 52 -14.25 9.20 -10.03
C ASP A 52 -13.73 10.63 -9.82
N ASN A 53 -14.47 11.64 -10.29
CA ASN A 53 -14.15 13.07 -10.18
C ASN A 53 -12.65 13.38 -10.46
N ASP A 54 -12.17 12.93 -11.62
CA ASP A 54 -10.78 13.03 -12.10
C ASP A 54 -9.70 12.21 -11.39
N ARG A 55 -10.08 11.44 -10.36
CA ARG A 55 -9.16 10.55 -9.62
C ARG A 55 -9.33 9.11 -10.09
N LEU A 56 -8.24 8.36 -10.09
CA LEU A 56 -8.30 6.91 -10.26
C LEU A 56 -8.55 6.27 -8.90
N VAL A 57 -9.57 5.43 -8.81
CA VAL A 57 -9.95 4.73 -7.59
C VAL A 57 -9.81 3.24 -7.84
N LEU A 58 -8.97 2.60 -7.03
CA LEU A 58 -8.86 1.16 -6.94
C LEU A 58 -9.85 0.65 -5.90
N THR A 59 -10.55 -0.43 -6.25
CA THR A 59 -11.41 -1.19 -5.36
C THR A 59 -11.01 -2.67 -5.44
N ASP A 60 -10.58 -3.25 -4.33
CA ASP A 60 -10.45 -4.70 -4.18
C ASP A 60 -11.85 -5.34 -4.17
N LEU A 61 -12.02 -6.43 -4.92
CA LEU A 61 -13.29 -7.12 -5.10
C LEU A 61 -13.37 -8.37 -4.21
N ASP A 62 -13.09 -8.19 -2.92
CA ASP A 62 -13.02 -9.25 -1.90
C ASP A 62 -12.08 -10.38 -2.30
N SER A 63 -10.87 -9.99 -2.69
CA SER A 63 -9.85 -10.92 -3.14
C SER A 63 -9.33 -11.82 -2.01
N THR A 64 -8.91 -13.04 -2.35
CA THR A 64 -8.50 -14.03 -1.34
C THR A 64 -7.22 -13.65 -0.61
N ASN A 65 -6.30 -12.95 -1.27
CA ASN A 65 -5.00 -12.58 -0.71
C ASN A 65 -4.86 -11.07 -0.44
N GLY A 66 -5.90 -10.29 -0.72
CA GLY A 66 -5.90 -8.83 -0.61
C GLY A 66 -5.05 -8.13 -1.69
N THR A 67 -5.34 -6.84 -1.86
CA THR A 67 -4.53 -5.91 -2.65
C THR A 67 -3.67 -5.05 -1.72
N LYS A 68 -2.41 -4.80 -2.10
CA LYS A 68 -1.56 -3.80 -1.42
C LYS A 68 -1.17 -2.68 -2.36
N VAL A 69 -1.24 -1.43 -1.90
CA VAL A 69 -0.74 -0.26 -2.63
C VAL A 69 0.39 0.36 -1.82
N ASN A 70 1.57 0.52 -2.45
CA ASN A 70 2.80 1.01 -1.82
C ASN A 70 3.15 0.26 -0.51
N GLY A 71 2.88 -1.05 -0.47
CA GLY A 71 3.16 -1.92 0.68
C GLY A 71 2.04 -2.02 1.73
N ALA A 72 1.04 -1.13 1.70
CA ALA A 72 -0.09 -1.15 2.63
C ALA A 72 -1.31 -1.87 2.06
N GLU A 73 -1.95 -2.73 2.85
CA GLU A 73 -3.21 -3.40 2.47
C GLU A 73 -4.34 -2.39 2.30
N CYS A 74 -5.12 -2.53 1.23
CA CYS A 74 -6.22 -1.62 0.94
C CYS A 74 -7.40 -2.33 0.26
N GLN A 75 -8.61 -1.97 0.68
CA GLN A 75 -9.85 -2.33 -0.02
C GLN A 75 -10.26 -1.24 -1.03
N LEU A 76 -10.06 0.04 -0.67
CA LEU A 76 -10.36 1.18 -1.51
C LEU A 76 -9.20 2.18 -1.42
N LYS A 77 -8.69 2.65 -2.55
CA LYS A 77 -7.57 3.60 -2.57
C LYS A 77 -7.64 4.51 -3.78
N ILE A 78 -7.43 5.81 -3.56
CA ILE A 78 -7.13 6.73 -4.66
C ILE A 78 -5.72 6.44 -5.13
N LEU A 79 -5.61 6.01 -6.38
CA LEU A 79 -4.35 5.76 -7.05
C LEU A 79 -3.78 7.05 -7.63
N ARG A 80 -2.47 7.20 -7.47
CA ARG A 80 -1.66 8.24 -8.11
C ARG A 80 -0.72 7.59 -9.11
N HIS A 81 -0.35 8.33 -10.14
CA HIS A 81 0.67 7.85 -11.05
C HIS A 81 2.00 7.65 -10.28
N GLY A 82 2.68 6.54 -10.54
CA GLY A 82 3.84 6.08 -9.80
C GLY A 82 3.55 5.03 -8.72
N ASP A 83 2.27 4.81 -8.37
CA ASP A 83 1.90 3.85 -7.33
C ASP A 83 2.21 2.40 -7.73
N LEU A 84 2.67 1.63 -6.75
CA LEU A 84 2.93 0.21 -6.86
C LEU A 84 1.76 -0.58 -6.28
N ILE A 85 1.13 -1.38 -7.13
CA ILE A 85 0.00 -2.24 -6.76
C ILE A 85 0.50 -3.68 -6.72
N ALA A 86 0.55 -4.27 -5.54
CA ALA A 86 0.91 -5.68 -5.36
C ALA A 86 -0.36 -6.53 -5.26
N VAL A 87 -0.41 -7.57 -6.10
CA VAL A 87 -1.55 -8.47 -6.27
C VAL A 87 -1.02 -9.90 -6.41
N GLY A 88 -1.28 -10.76 -5.42
CA GLY A 88 -0.67 -12.10 -5.40
C GLY A 88 0.87 -12.02 -5.34
N ARG A 89 1.56 -12.52 -6.37
CA ARG A 89 3.03 -12.40 -6.59
C ARG A 89 3.38 -11.33 -7.63
N SER A 90 2.36 -10.70 -8.22
CA SER A 90 2.54 -9.69 -9.25
C SER A 90 2.71 -8.31 -8.62
N LEU A 91 3.65 -7.52 -9.15
CA LEU A 91 3.82 -6.12 -8.79
C LEU A 91 3.57 -5.27 -10.04
N LEU A 92 2.57 -4.42 -9.97
CA LEU A 92 2.14 -3.54 -11.05
C LEU A 92 2.55 -2.12 -10.74
N LEU A 93 3.01 -1.38 -11.74
CA LEU A 93 3.29 0.04 -11.66
C LEU A 93 2.26 0.79 -12.50
N LEU A 94 1.56 1.73 -11.87
CA LEU A 94 0.64 2.65 -12.53
C LEU A 94 1.42 3.88 -13.01
N GLY A 95 1.23 4.37 -14.23
CA GLY A 95 1.87 5.62 -14.67
C GLY A 95 1.53 6.04 -16.09
N SER A 96 1.99 7.23 -16.51
CA SER A 96 2.15 7.57 -17.93
C SER A 96 3.47 6.99 -18.47
N GLU A 97 3.60 6.86 -19.79
CA GLU A 97 4.83 6.36 -20.44
C GLU A 97 6.08 7.14 -19.97
N GLU A 98 5.97 8.47 -19.85
CA GLU A 98 7.03 9.37 -19.37
C GLU A 98 7.43 9.12 -17.90
N GLN A 99 6.47 8.83 -17.03
CA GLN A 99 6.72 8.59 -15.60
C GLN A 99 7.20 7.17 -15.32
N ILE A 100 6.74 6.18 -16.10
CA ILE A 100 7.29 4.82 -16.09
C ILE A 100 8.76 4.86 -16.53
N ALA A 101 9.07 5.64 -17.57
CA ALA A 101 10.44 5.85 -18.00
C ALA A 101 11.30 6.52 -16.91
N GLU A 102 10.79 7.53 -16.22
CA GLU A 102 11.53 8.20 -15.14
C GLU A 102 11.75 7.29 -13.92
N ARG A 103 10.74 6.52 -13.50
CA ARG A 103 10.89 5.58 -12.38
C ARG A 103 11.82 4.41 -12.73
N LEU A 104 11.83 3.93 -13.98
CA LEU A 104 12.80 2.94 -14.45
C LEU A 104 14.23 3.49 -14.47
N ARG A 105 14.42 4.78 -14.80
CA ARG A 105 15.74 5.44 -14.70
C ARG A 105 16.22 5.50 -13.25
N LEU A 106 15.34 5.88 -12.32
CA LEU A 106 15.67 5.94 -10.90
C LEU A 106 15.99 4.56 -10.30
N MET A 107 15.28 3.50 -10.70
CA MET A 107 15.60 2.13 -10.27
C MET A 107 16.80 1.50 -11.01
N GLY A 108 17.09 1.95 -12.24
CA GLY A 108 18.20 1.45 -13.07
C GLY A 108 19.57 2.02 -12.71
N GLY A 109 19.65 3.03 -11.84
CA GLY A 109 20.90 3.66 -11.40
C GLY A 109 21.73 2.87 -10.38
N GLY A 110 21.27 1.68 -9.97
CA GLY A 110 21.88 0.91 -8.89
C GLY A 110 21.97 -0.59 -9.17
N SER A 111 22.62 -1.01 -10.26
CA SER A 111 23.22 -2.35 -10.31
C SER A 111 24.35 -2.42 -11.34
N GLY A 112 25.56 -2.10 -10.87
CA GLY A 112 26.80 -2.58 -11.47
C GLY A 112 27.53 -3.45 -10.45
N SER A 113 28.04 -4.59 -10.91
CA SER A 113 28.91 -5.56 -10.20
C SER A 113 28.21 -6.48 -9.17
N GLN A 114 28.33 -7.81 -9.12
CA GLN A 114 29.24 -8.77 -9.75
C GLN A 114 28.57 -10.15 -9.84
N SER A 115 28.83 -10.86 -10.94
CA SER A 115 28.91 -12.33 -10.91
C SER A 115 29.92 -12.75 -9.85
N ARG A 116 29.51 -13.64 -8.93
CA ARG A 116 30.45 -14.52 -8.21
C ARG A 116 29.83 -15.91 -8.10
N ASP A 117 30.53 -16.85 -8.73
CA ASP A 117 30.44 -18.28 -8.48
C ASP A 117 30.50 -18.59 -6.98
N ILE A 118 29.60 -19.43 -6.48
CA ILE A 118 29.84 -20.19 -5.24
C ILE A 118 29.39 -21.64 -5.44
N LYS A 119 30.37 -22.52 -5.29
CA LYS A 119 30.30 -23.98 -5.24
C LYS A 119 29.61 -24.47 -3.96
N SER A 120 28.99 -25.64 -4.10
CA SER A 120 28.80 -26.74 -3.14
C SER A 120 29.70 -26.71 -1.89
N SER A 121 29.09 -26.90 -0.70
CA SER A 121 29.28 -28.06 0.19
C SER A 121 28.44 -27.94 1.48
N ASP A 122 27.98 -29.08 2.00
CA ASP A 122 27.34 -29.33 3.29
C ASP A 122 27.98 -28.60 4.48
N GLU A 123 27.17 -28.13 5.44
CA GLU A 123 27.18 -28.61 6.84
C GLU A 123 26.19 -27.82 7.73
N SER A 124 25.27 -28.56 8.35
CA SER A 124 24.61 -28.34 9.65
C SER A 124 24.19 -26.93 10.06
N ILE A 125 22.87 -26.67 10.04
CA ILE A 125 22.27 -25.52 10.74
C ILE A 125 21.47 -26.04 11.95
N ALA A 126 22.01 -25.76 13.12
CA ALA A 126 21.30 -25.78 14.39
C ALA A 126 20.14 -24.78 14.31
N VAL A 127 18.93 -25.25 14.61
CA VAL A 127 17.73 -24.42 14.69
C VAL A 127 17.73 -23.76 16.07
N GLU A 128 18.32 -22.58 16.17
CA GLU A 128 18.08 -21.66 17.28
C GLU A 128 16.80 -20.86 17.00
N LEU A 129 15.86 -20.98 17.93
CA LEU A 129 14.59 -20.28 17.96
C LEU A 129 14.79 -18.80 18.36
N HIS A 130 13.95 -17.94 17.77
CA HIS A 130 13.73 -16.53 18.05
C HIS A 130 14.67 -15.53 17.38
N GLN A 131 14.41 -15.25 16.10
CA GLN A 131 14.57 -13.92 15.55
C GLN A 131 13.19 -13.34 15.31
N GLU A 132 12.88 -12.22 15.97
CA GLU A 132 11.81 -11.34 15.53
C GLU A 132 12.04 -11.02 14.05
N PRO A 133 11.00 -10.98 13.20
CA PRO A 133 11.21 -10.57 11.82
C PRO A 133 11.64 -9.09 11.84
N GLU A 134 12.94 -8.83 11.64
CA GLU A 134 13.40 -7.50 11.26
C GLU A 134 12.63 -7.14 9.99
N SER A 135 11.67 -6.22 10.15
CA SER A 135 10.97 -5.62 9.03
C SER A 135 12.04 -5.05 8.09
N PRO A 136 12.15 -5.51 6.83
CA PRO A 136 13.23 -5.12 5.93
C PRO A 136 13.04 -3.70 5.36
N LEU A 137 12.19 -2.88 5.97
CA LEU A 137 11.94 -1.52 5.54
C LEU A 137 12.69 -0.59 6.51
N PRO A 138 13.75 0.10 6.05
CA PRO A 138 14.38 1.18 6.80
C PRO A 138 13.30 2.15 7.25
N VAL A 139 13.43 2.72 8.45
CA VAL A 139 12.51 3.75 8.95
C VAL A 139 12.47 4.94 7.97
N GLU A 140 13.52 5.16 7.16
CA GLU A 140 13.53 6.14 6.06
C GLU A 140 12.64 5.77 4.85
N ALA A 141 12.22 4.51 4.71
CA ALA A 141 11.26 4.07 3.69
C ALA A 141 9.81 4.35 4.09
N LEU A 142 9.55 4.85 5.31
CA LEU A 142 8.35 5.63 5.62
C LEU A 142 8.48 6.99 4.93
N GLN A 143 8.53 6.99 3.59
CA GLN A 143 8.27 8.20 2.83
C GLN A 143 6.93 8.71 3.31
N VAL A 144 6.98 9.88 3.94
CA VAL A 144 5.81 10.65 4.35
C VAL A 144 5.05 10.95 3.06
N ASP A 145 4.13 10.06 2.69
CA ASP A 145 3.13 10.33 1.67
C ASP A 145 2.52 11.69 2.04
N GLU A 146 2.67 12.68 1.16
CA GLU A 146 2.10 14.01 1.36
C GLU A 146 0.62 13.88 1.76
N LEU A 147 0.24 14.53 2.86
CA LEU A 147 -1.10 14.42 3.45
C LEU A 147 -2.15 14.61 2.33
N PRO A 148 -3.06 13.64 2.12
CA PRO A 148 -4.03 13.74 1.05
C PRO A 148 -4.91 14.98 1.25
N ALA A 149 -5.15 15.73 0.17
CA ALA A 149 -6.07 16.86 0.20
C ALA A 149 -7.48 16.40 0.57
N ILE A 150 -8.13 17.18 1.44
CA ILE A 150 -9.54 16.98 1.81
C ILE A 150 -10.38 17.12 0.52
N PRO A 151 -11.38 16.24 0.29
CA PRO A 151 -12.25 16.36 -0.88
C PRO A 151 -13.03 17.68 -0.90
N ASP A 152 -13.08 18.34 -2.07
CA ASP A 152 -13.74 19.64 -2.23
C ASP A 152 -15.29 19.55 -2.16
N SER A 153 -15.85 18.38 -2.47
CA SER A 153 -17.29 18.14 -2.64
C SER A 153 -18.06 17.75 -1.36
N LEU A 154 -17.45 17.90 -0.17
CA LEU A 154 -18.12 17.55 1.09
C LEU A 154 -19.21 18.56 1.46
N THR A 155 -20.40 18.05 1.80
CA THR A 155 -21.47 18.87 2.40
C THR A 155 -21.04 19.44 3.76
N PRO A 156 -21.65 20.54 4.26
CA PRO A 156 -21.33 21.06 5.59
C PRO A 156 -21.46 20.02 6.72
N GLY A 157 -22.44 19.12 6.64
CA GLY A 157 -22.60 18.02 7.60
C GLY A 157 -21.48 16.98 7.54
N GLN A 158 -21.06 16.58 6.33
CA GLN A 158 -19.93 15.68 6.16
C GLN A 158 -18.60 16.30 6.61
N LYS A 159 -18.41 17.62 6.39
CA LYS A 159 -17.25 18.36 6.91
C LYS A 159 -17.21 18.35 8.44
N ALA A 160 -18.36 18.58 9.09
CA ALA A 160 -18.45 18.53 10.55
C ALA A 160 -18.10 17.13 11.10
N GLN A 161 -18.65 16.07 10.50
CA GLN A 161 -18.33 14.68 10.89
C GLN A 161 -16.84 14.36 10.69
N LEU A 162 -16.24 14.80 9.58
CA LEU A 162 -14.80 14.62 9.34
C LEU A 162 -13.97 15.35 10.40
N CYS A 163 -14.33 16.59 10.75
CA CYS A 163 -13.65 17.33 11.83
C CYS A 163 -13.77 16.60 13.17
N GLU A 164 -14.93 16.07 13.54
CA GLU A 164 -15.09 15.31 14.79
C GLU A 164 -14.17 14.09 14.84
N ILE A 165 -14.04 13.35 13.73
CA ILE A 165 -13.12 12.20 13.63
C ILE A 165 -11.66 12.66 13.78
N LEU A 166 -11.27 13.71 13.06
CA LEU A 166 -9.90 14.24 13.10
C LEU A 166 -9.55 14.79 14.49
N ASP A 167 -10.46 15.53 15.13
CA ASP A 167 -10.29 16.04 16.48
C ASP A 167 -10.16 14.91 17.49
N TYR A 168 -10.96 13.85 17.37
CA TYR A 168 -10.82 12.67 18.22
C TYR A 168 -9.42 12.04 18.12
N LEU A 169 -8.90 11.92 16.90
CA LEU A 169 -7.57 11.36 16.64
C LEU A 169 -6.47 12.28 17.17
N GLN A 170 -6.53 13.57 16.85
CA GLN A 170 -5.55 14.56 17.29
C GLN A 170 -5.46 14.61 18.82
N ASN A 171 -6.59 14.76 19.51
CA ASN A 171 -6.62 14.78 20.98
C ASN A 171 -6.05 13.49 21.60
N ARG A 172 -6.22 12.34 20.94
CA ARG A 172 -5.72 11.08 21.45
C ARG A 172 -4.22 10.92 21.22
N LEU A 173 -3.72 11.34 20.05
CA LEU A 173 -2.30 11.36 19.73
C LEU A 173 -1.55 12.34 20.64
N GLU A 174 -2.09 13.54 20.85
CA GLU A 174 -1.50 14.54 21.75
C GLU A 174 -1.28 13.98 23.15
N ARG A 175 -2.32 13.36 23.74
CA ARG A 175 -2.23 12.70 25.05
C ARG A 175 -1.23 11.54 25.09
N LEU A 176 -1.00 10.86 23.97
CA LEU A 176 0.00 9.78 23.90
C LEU A 176 1.41 10.36 23.86
N ILE A 177 1.63 11.41 23.06
CA ILE A 177 2.90 12.13 22.96
C ILE A 177 3.27 12.76 24.31
N GLU A 178 2.32 13.36 25.02
CA GLU A 178 2.54 13.92 26.37
C GLU A 178 2.99 12.87 27.40
N THR A 179 2.62 11.61 27.21
CA THR A 179 3.01 10.52 28.12
C THR A 179 4.31 9.84 27.74
N ALA A 180 4.91 10.24 26.62
CA ALA A 180 6.17 9.72 26.14
C ALA A 180 7.33 10.35 26.91
N GLU A 181 8.20 9.51 27.46
CA GLU A 181 9.42 9.96 28.12
C GLU A 181 10.58 9.77 27.15
N THR A 182 11.47 10.75 27.03
CA THR A 182 12.68 10.62 26.19
C THR A 182 13.86 10.33 27.10
N ASP A 183 14.58 9.25 26.79
CA ASP A 183 15.85 8.95 27.43
C ASP A 183 16.97 9.69 26.69
N GLU A 184 17.46 10.77 27.29
CA GLU A 184 18.52 11.62 26.73
C GLU A 184 19.84 10.86 26.47
N SER A 185 20.05 9.70 27.10
CA SER A 185 21.28 8.93 26.95
C SER A 185 21.26 7.96 25.77
N THR A 186 20.06 7.49 25.38
CA THR A 186 19.87 6.50 24.32
C THR A 186 19.16 7.08 23.08
N GLU A 187 18.71 8.34 23.15
CA GLU A 187 17.83 8.99 22.16
C GLU A 187 16.52 8.19 21.91
N GLN A 188 16.13 7.34 22.85
CA GLN A 188 14.92 6.52 22.71
C GLN A 188 13.71 7.20 23.35
N VAL A 189 12.56 7.01 22.71
CA VAL A 189 11.26 7.41 23.25
C VAL A 189 10.63 6.19 23.93
N LEU A 190 10.45 6.28 25.25
CA LEU A 190 9.83 5.26 26.08
C LEU A 190 8.36 5.59 26.28
N LEU A 191 7.49 4.66 25.86
CA LEU A 191 6.05 4.73 26.12
C LEU A 191 5.69 3.78 27.27
N LYS A 192 4.93 4.29 28.24
CA LYS A 192 4.33 3.44 29.28
C LYS A 192 3.42 2.42 28.63
N GLN A 193 3.35 1.20 29.19
CA GLN A 193 2.50 0.13 28.67
C GLN A 193 1.03 0.56 28.51
N SER A 194 0.51 1.39 29.41
CA SER A 194 -0.87 1.91 29.32
C SER A 194 -1.07 2.95 28.20
N ALA A 195 -0.01 3.66 27.79
CA ALA A 195 -0.02 4.52 26.62
C ALA A 195 0.04 3.67 25.35
N TRP A 196 0.91 2.66 25.31
CA TRP A 196 1.00 1.70 24.21
C TRP A 196 -0.34 0.99 23.92
N GLN A 197 -1.01 0.48 24.95
CA GLN A 197 -2.33 -0.14 24.80
C GLN A 197 -3.38 0.83 24.25
N ARG A 198 -3.33 2.11 24.64
CA ARG A 198 -4.22 3.15 24.12
C ARG A 198 -3.94 3.45 22.65
N LEU A 199 -2.68 3.42 22.21
CA LEU A 199 -2.32 3.57 20.80
C LEU A 199 -2.86 2.41 19.96
N LEU A 200 -2.74 1.17 20.46
CA LEU A 200 -3.31 -0.01 19.79
C LEU A 200 -4.84 0.07 19.66
N ASP A 201 -5.55 0.58 20.68
CA ASP A 201 -7.01 0.80 20.59
C ASP A 201 -7.38 1.80 19.49
N VAL A 202 -6.64 2.90 19.36
CA VAL A 202 -6.84 3.89 18.29
C VAL A 202 -6.60 3.27 16.92
N GLN A 203 -5.51 2.52 16.76
CA GLN A 203 -5.19 1.85 15.51
C GLN A 203 -6.30 0.86 15.10
N SER A 204 -6.83 0.08 16.06
CA SER A 204 -7.93 -0.86 15.81
C SER A 204 -9.23 -0.15 15.40
N ARG A 205 -9.55 0.98 16.05
CA ARG A 205 -10.71 1.81 15.68
C ARG A 205 -10.56 2.40 14.29
N LEU A 206 -9.38 2.92 13.95
CA LEU A 206 -9.07 3.43 12.62
C LEU A 206 -9.21 2.33 11.55
N ALA A 207 -8.67 1.15 11.80
CA ALA A 207 -8.82 0.02 10.88
C ALA A 207 -10.29 -0.38 10.70
N THR A 208 -11.09 -0.29 11.75
CA THR A 208 -12.53 -0.58 11.70
C THR A 208 -13.28 0.49 10.91
N LEU A 209 -13.01 1.78 11.15
CA LEU A 209 -13.58 2.88 10.38
C LEU A 209 -13.22 2.76 8.90
N ASN A 210 -11.95 2.47 8.59
CA ASN A 210 -11.50 2.32 7.21
C ASN A 210 -12.27 1.19 6.52
N ARG A 211 -12.34 0.00 7.14
CA ARG A 211 -13.13 -1.13 6.61
C ARG A 211 -14.59 -0.76 6.37
N SER A 212 -15.19 -0.03 7.30
CA SER A 212 -16.57 0.44 7.23
C SER A 212 -16.82 1.35 6.03
N ILE A 213 -15.93 2.30 5.77
CA ILE A 213 -16.03 3.25 4.65
C ILE A 213 -15.77 2.56 3.31
N THR A 214 -14.98 1.48 3.31
CA THR A 214 -14.67 0.72 2.09
C THR A 214 -15.66 -0.40 1.77
N ASP A 215 -16.63 -0.67 2.65
CA ASP A 215 -17.64 -1.72 2.44
C ASP A 215 -18.54 -1.35 1.24
N PRO A 216 -18.65 -2.21 0.20
CA PRO A 216 -19.56 -1.98 -0.93
C PRO A 216 -21.04 -1.84 -0.54
N GLN A 217 -21.44 -2.30 0.65
CA GLN A 217 -22.80 -2.20 1.19
C GLN A 217 -23.00 -1.00 2.13
N TRP A 218 -22.04 -0.08 2.20
CA TRP A 218 -22.18 1.13 3.00
C TRP A 218 -23.35 2.00 2.49
N PRO A 219 -24.25 2.48 3.37
CA PRO A 219 -25.44 3.24 2.98
C PRO A 219 -25.16 4.62 2.38
#